data_AF-A0A022QUL9-F1
#
_entry.id   AF-A0A022QUL9-F1
#
_cell.length_a   1.000
_cell.length_b   1.000
_cell.length_c   1.000
_cell.angle_alpha   90.00
_cell.angle_beta   90.00
_cell.angle_gamma   90.00
#
_symmetry.space_group_name_H-M   'P 1'
#
loop_
_entity.id
_entity.type
_entity.pdbx_description
1 polymer ?
#
loop_
_entity_poly.entity_id
_entity_poly.type
_entity_poly.pdbx_seq_one_letter_code
_entity_poly.pdbx_strand_id
1 'polypeptide(L)' 'MAAPPVEGPWVEFNDGINGLYPVVTLRHRRGGCSAEILRYGGQIISWNTQWGEELLFLSEE' A
#
# COMPACT_ATOMS: atom_id res chain seq x y z
N MET A 1 25.37 19.94 4.27
CA MET A 1 25.18 18.55 3.81
C MET A 1 23.78 18.45 3.23
N ALA A 2 23.62 17.89 2.02
CA ALA A 2 22.28 17.61 1.48
C ALA A 2 21.75 16.31 2.09
N ALA A 3 20.45 16.23 2.36
CA ALA A 3 19.82 14.98 2.78
C ALA A 3 19.97 13.92 1.66
N PRO A 4 20.15 12.63 2.01
CA PRO A 4 20.16 11.59 0.99
C PRO A 4 18.83 11.58 0.22
N PRO A 5 18.83 11.26 -1.08
CA PRO A 5 17.60 11.16 -1.85
C PRO A 5 16.70 10.10 -1.22
N VAL A 6 15.46 10.48 -0.92
CA VAL A 6 14.44 9.53 -0.47
C VAL A 6 14.07 8.67 -1.67
N GLU A 7 14.44 7.39 -1.62
CA GLU A 7 13.94 6.42 -2.59
C GLU A 7 12.45 6.19 -2.37
N GLY A 8 11.65 6.40 -3.41
CA GLY A 8 10.23 6.08 -3.39
C GLY A 8 9.98 4.57 -3.30
N PRO A 9 8.75 4.16 -2.92
CA PRO A 9 8.37 2.76 -2.85
C PRO A 9 8.34 2.10 -4.24
N TRP A 10 8.31 0.77 -4.28
CA TRP A 10 7.83 0.04 -5.45
C TRP A 10 6.32 0.26 -5.60
N VAL A 11 5.88 0.40 -6.84
CA VAL A 11 4.48 0.70 -7.19
C VAL A 11 4.00 -0.36 -8.16
N GLU A 12 2.86 -0.97 -7.84
CA GLU A 12 2.19 -1.96 -8.68
C GLU A 12 0.73 -1.55 -8.85
N PHE A 13 0.25 -1.53 -10.10
CA PHE A 13 -1.15 -1.26 -10.41
C PHE A 13 -1.88 -2.58 -10.59
N ASN A 14 -2.97 -2.76 -9.85
CA ASN A 14 -3.78 -3.97 -9.87
C ASN A 14 -5.24 -3.60 -10.14
N ASP A 15 -5.99 -4.50 -10.76
CA ASP A 15 -7.42 -4.32 -11.01
C ASP A 15 -8.26 -4.69 -9.76
N GLY A 16 -7.60 -5.22 -8.72
CA GLY A 16 -8.17 -5.53 -7.41
C GLY A 16 -9.14 -6.70 -7.46
N ILE A 17 -10.13 -6.71 -6.55
CA ILE A 17 -11.07 -7.83 -6.43
C ILE A 17 -11.98 -7.86 -7.66
N ASN A 18 -11.83 -8.90 -8.49
CA ASN A 18 -12.62 -9.15 -9.70
C ASN A 18 -12.64 -7.98 -10.72
N GLY A 19 -11.61 -7.14 -10.72
CA GLY A 19 -11.51 -5.99 -11.63
C GLY A 19 -12.42 -4.81 -11.29
N LEU A 20 -13.15 -4.86 -10.17
CA LEU A 20 -14.10 -3.81 -9.76
C LEU A 20 -13.44 -2.70 -8.94
N TYR A 21 -12.31 -2.98 -8.30
CA TYR A 21 -11.69 -2.09 -7.34
C TYR A 21 -10.22 -1.91 -7.70
N PRO A 22 -9.92 -1.13 -8.75
CA PRO A 22 -8.54 -0.90 -9.14
C PRO A 22 -7.76 -0.31 -7.97
N VAL A 23 -6.67 -0.97 -7.60
CA VAL A 23 -5.78 -0.57 -6.50
C VAL A 23 -4.37 -0.27 -6.98
N VAL A 24 -3.64 0.46 -6.15
CA VAL A 24 -2.19 0.62 -6.22
C VAL A 24 -1.60 -0.02 -4.97
N THR A 25 -0.71 -0.98 -5.16
CA THR A 25 0.06 -1.57 -4.06
C THR A 25 1.41 -0.86 -3.99
N LEU A 26 1.72 -0.33 -2.81
CA LEU A 26 3.02 0.24 -2.48
C LEU A 26 3.81 -0.76 -1.65
N ARG A 27 5.09 -0.97 -1.98
CA ARG A 27 6.00 -1.78 -1.18
C ARG A 27 7.28 -1.02 -0.87
N HIS A 28 7.70 -1.04 0.39
CA HIS A 28 8.99 -0.46 0.76
C HIS A 28 10.13 -1.18 0.01
N ARG A 29 11.11 -0.44 -0.53
CA ARG A 29 12.17 -1.02 -1.39
C ARG A 29 13.03 -2.07 -0.70
N ARG A 30 13.19 -1.97 0.61
CA ARG A 30 13.94 -2.93 1.43
C ARG A 30 13.05 -4.04 2.01
N GLY A 31 11.81 -4.13 1.53
CA GLY A 31 10.80 -5.03 2.06
C GLY A 31 10.20 -4.56 3.38
N GLY A 32 9.33 -5.40 3.92
CA GLY A 32 8.68 -5.19 5.22
C GLY A 32 7.30 -4.56 5.06
N CYS A 33 7.23 -3.26 4.79
CA CYS A 33 5.95 -2.56 4.80
C CYS A 33 5.28 -2.53 3.42
N SER A 34 3.95 -2.65 3.41
CA SER A 34 3.12 -2.47 2.22
C SER A 34 1.85 -1.71 2.52
N ALA A 35 1.26 -1.11 1.49
CA ALA A 35 -0.07 -0.52 1.57
C ALA A 35 -0.82 -0.72 0.25
N GLU A 36 -2.15 -0.84 0.33
CA GLU A 36 -3.03 -0.87 -0.82
C GLU A 36 -3.95 0.35 -0.82
N ILE A 37 -4.04 0.99 -1.98
CA ILE A 37 -4.73 2.25 -2.17
C ILE A 37 -5.74 2.10 -3.29
N LEU A 38 -7.01 2.42 -3.05
CA LEU A 38 -8.02 2.52 -4.10
C LEU A 38 -7.66 3.65 -5.06
N ARG A 39 -7.60 3.34 -6.36
CA ARG A 39 -7.35 4.34 -7.41
C ARG A 39 -8.45 5.40 -7.44
N TYR A 40 -9.67 5.01 -7.09
CA TYR A 40 -10.79 5.95 -6.95
C TYR A 40 -10.83 6.48 -5.52
N GLY A 41 -10.62 7.79 -5.37
CA GLY A 41 -10.68 8.48 -4.08
C GLY A 41 -9.39 8.42 -3.25
N GLY A 42 -8.40 7.61 -3.62
CA GLY A 42 -7.10 7.57 -2.94
C GLY A 42 -7.16 7.01 -1.51
N GLN A 43 -8.22 6.26 -1.19
CA GLN A 43 -8.41 5.68 0.13
C GLN A 43 -7.43 4.53 0.35
N ILE A 44 -6.77 4.52 1.50
CA ILE A 44 -5.94 3.41 1.95
C ILE A 44 -6.88 2.34 2.52
N ILE A 45 -6.81 1.12 1.99
CA ILE A 45 -7.68 0.00 2.36
C ILE A 45 -6.94 -1.16 3.03
N SER A 46 -5.61 -1.20 2.92
CA SER A 46 -4.75 -2.07 3.72
C SER A 46 -3.41 -1.38 3.93
N TRP A 47 -2.81 -1.60 5.11
CA TRP A 47 -1.48 -1.15 5.46
C TRP A 47 -0.83 -2.17 6.39
N ASN A 48 0.14 -2.92 5.85
CA ASN A 48 0.87 -3.93 6.61
C ASN A 48 2.23 -3.44 7.10
N THR A 49 2.56 -3.84 8.33
CA THR A 49 3.90 -3.68 8.89
C THR A 49 4.87 -4.71 8.31
N GLN A 50 6.15 -4.52 8.58
CA GLN A 50 7.19 -5.52 8.29
C GLN A 50 7.03 -6.87 8.99
N TRP A 51 6.13 -6.95 9.96
CA TRP A 51 5.78 -8.19 10.67
C TRP A 51 4.47 -8.81 10.17
N GLY A 52 3.86 -8.23 9.12
CA GLY A 52 2.61 -8.71 8.54
C GLY A 52 1.34 -8.27 9.28
N GLU A 53 1.46 -7.39 10.27
CA GLU A 53 0.31 -6.87 11.02
C GLU A 53 -0.44 -5.85 10.18
N GLU A 54 -1.77 -5.94 10.14
CA GLU A 54 -2.63 -4.93 9.53
C GLU A 54 -2.83 -3.76 10.50
N LEU A 55 -2.48 -2.55 10.06
CA LEU A 55 -2.58 -1.33 10.86
C LEU A 55 -3.96 -0.68 10.75
N LEU A 56 -4.69 -0.94 9.67
CA LEU A 56 -6.02 -0.36 9.52
C LEU A 56 -7.02 -1.14 10.37
N PHE A 57 -7.89 -0.38 11.05
CA PHE A 57 -9.11 -0.96 11.60
C PHE A 57 -10.05 -1.29 10.44
N LEU A 58 -10.26 -2.58 10.21
CA LEU A 58 -11.26 -3.09 9.28
C LEU A 58 -12.48 -3.50 10.10
N SER A 59 -13.64 -2.92 9.78
CA SER A 59 -14.89 -3.40 10.36
C SER A 59 -15.16 -4.80 9.80
N GLU A 60 -15.25 -5.78 10.68
CA GLU A 60 -15.84 -7.07 10.36
C GLU A 60 -17.37 -6.90 10.35
N GLU A 61 -18.06 -7.38 9.31
CA GLU A 61 -19.53 -7.40 9.24
C GLU A 61 -20.15 -8.38 10.25
#